data_AF-A0A1G8JZ29-F1
#
_entry.id   AF-A0A1G8JZ29-F1
#
_cell.length_a   1.000
_cell.length_b   1.000
_cell.length_c   1.000
_cell.angle_alpha   90.00
_cell.angle_beta   90.00
_cell.angle_gamma   90.00
#
_symmetry.space_group_name_H-M   'P 1'
#
loop_
_entity.id
_entity.type
_entity.pdbx_description
1 polymer ?
#
loop_
_entity_poly.entity_id
_entity_poly.type
_entity_poly.pdbx_seq_one_letter_code
_entity_poly.pdbx_strand_id
1 'polypeptide(L)'
;MTDKVNKRVAGVFNQVAAAIESGEFGDKKKIGLTLLDSEHGIDELKKAARLAENNYNDLEVELIGCEGDKCSCLADAHSIMDQKLEENEIDAAVTLHYNFPLGVSTVGRVVTPGQGKEMLIATTTGTTDTNRVPSMLKNTIYGIAAAKSLGIEKPTVGILNVEGARLVEKNLQKLKENGYEFEFATSVRADGGSVMRGNDLLLGVPDIMVTDTLTGNMLMKVFSAFNTGGQYEAVGYGYGPGVGEDYDKLIGIISRASGAPVIANAIKFMAEVSKGNLLEITEIEMKAANNAGLKNIISEIKNSSSTAEAEAVKEPTKKITDEEIAGIDILEIDAAKETLWKKDIYAETGMGCTGPVILIAEEDEAEARAELKKAGFVE
;
A
#
# COMPACT_ATOMS: atom_id res chain seq x y z
N MET A 1 -17.05 -13.71 -37.14
CA MET A 1 -17.92 -13.76 -35.93
C MET A 1 -18.13 -15.19 -35.43
N THR A 2 -18.30 -16.18 -36.32
CA THR A 2 -18.54 -17.60 -36.00
C THR A 2 -17.42 -18.27 -35.19
N ASP A 3 -16.14 -17.95 -35.44
CA ASP A 3 -15.02 -18.55 -34.69
C ASP A 3 -14.90 -18.10 -33.23
N LYS A 4 -15.23 -16.83 -32.93
CA LYS A 4 -15.25 -16.33 -31.54
C LYS A 4 -16.38 -16.98 -30.74
N VAL A 5 -17.52 -17.24 -31.38
CA VAL A 5 -18.66 -17.94 -30.77
C VAL A 5 -18.30 -19.40 -30.53
N ASN A 6 -17.70 -20.09 -31.51
CA ASN A 6 -17.27 -21.48 -31.36
C ASN A 6 -16.20 -21.65 -30.27
N LYS A 7 -15.23 -20.73 -30.15
CA LYS A 7 -14.24 -20.74 -29.06
C LYS A 7 -14.88 -20.53 -27.69
N ARG A 8 -15.83 -19.60 -27.56
CA ARG A 8 -16.56 -19.39 -26.29
C ARG A 8 -17.40 -20.59 -25.90
N VAL A 9 -18.09 -21.21 -26.85
CA VAL A 9 -18.89 -22.43 -26.61
C VAL A 9 -17.99 -23.59 -26.21
N ALA A 10 -16.85 -23.79 -26.89
CA ALA A 10 -15.87 -24.81 -26.52
C ALA A 10 -15.29 -24.57 -25.11
N GLY A 11 -15.01 -23.32 -24.75
CA GLY A 11 -14.58 -22.94 -23.39
C GLY A 11 -15.58 -23.38 -22.33
N VAL A 12 -16.86 -23.08 -22.53
CA VAL A 12 -17.94 -23.47 -21.59
C VAL A 12 -18.07 -24.99 -21.46
N PHE A 13 -17.95 -25.75 -22.55
CA PHE A 13 -18.00 -27.22 -22.47
C PHE A 13 -16.79 -27.83 -21.74
N ASN A 14 -15.60 -27.25 -21.91
CA ASN A 14 -14.40 -27.67 -21.17
C ASN A 14 -14.51 -27.32 -19.68
N GLN A 15 -15.11 -26.18 -19.34
CA GLN A 15 -15.40 -25.81 -17.94
C GLN A 15 -16.35 -26.81 -17.29
N VAL A 16 -17.41 -27.21 -18.00
CA VAL A 16 -18.37 -28.21 -17.49
C VAL A 16 -17.70 -29.57 -17.32
N ALA A 17 -16.85 -29.99 -18.25
CA ALA A 17 -16.10 -31.24 -18.14
C ALA A 17 -15.14 -31.23 -16.94
N ALA A 18 -14.36 -30.16 -16.78
CA ALA A 18 -13.46 -29.97 -15.65
C ALA A 18 -14.22 -29.93 -14.32
N ALA A 19 -15.37 -29.26 -14.27
CA ALA A 19 -16.22 -29.18 -13.07
C ALA A 19 -16.86 -30.53 -12.70
N ILE A 20 -17.18 -31.38 -13.68
CA ILE A 20 -17.67 -32.74 -13.45
C ILE A 20 -16.54 -33.65 -12.93
N GLU A 21 -15.30 -33.46 -13.39
CA GLU A 21 -14.14 -34.24 -12.95
C GLU A 21 -13.60 -33.79 -11.58
N SER A 22 -13.60 -32.49 -11.28
CA SER A 22 -13.04 -31.93 -10.05
C SER A 22 -14.06 -31.71 -8.92
N GLY A 23 -15.36 -31.62 -9.26
CA GLY A 23 -16.42 -31.24 -8.33
C GLY A 23 -16.54 -29.73 -8.07
N GLU A 24 -15.74 -28.89 -8.74
CA GLU A 24 -15.72 -27.43 -8.57
C GLU A 24 -16.21 -26.69 -9.82
N PHE A 25 -17.20 -25.82 -9.66
CA PHE A 25 -17.72 -24.96 -10.74
C PHE A 25 -17.03 -23.59 -10.74
N GLY A 26 -16.38 -23.23 -11.86
CA GLY A 26 -15.86 -21.89 -12.12
C GLY A 26 -14.57 -21.89 -12.94
N ASP A 27 -14.27 -20.78 -13.62
CA ASP A 27 -12.97 -20.57 -14.26
C ASP A 27 -11.87 -20.42 -13.21
N LYS A 28 -10.74 -21.08 -13.43
CA LYS A 28 -9.54 -20.85 -12.62
C LYS A 28 -9.06 -19.42 -12.81
N LYS A 29 -8.69 -18.76 -11.73
CA LYS A 29 -8.09 -17.43 -11.80
C LYS A 29 -6.63 -17.55 -12.21
N LYS A 30 -6.27 -16.89 -13.30
CA LYS A 30 -4.93 -16.94 -13.87
C LYS A 30 -4.10 -15.77 -13.35
N ILE A 31 -3.09 -16.05 -12.55
CA ILE A 31 -2.30 -15.04 -11.84
C ILE A 31 -0.88 -15.02 -12.38
N GLY A 32 -0.43 -13.87 -12.86
CA GLY A 32 0.94 -13.65 -13.30
C GLY A 32 1.90 -13.52 -12.11
N LEU A 33 3.06 -14.17 -12.16
CA LEU A 33 4.15 -14.01 -11.18
C LEU A 33 5.44 -13.63 -11.90
N THR A 34 5.96 -12.43 -11.62
CA THR A 34 7.27 -12.02 -12.15
C THR A 34 8.41 -12.73 -11.42
N LEU A 35 9.43 -13.20 -12.15
CA LEU A 35 10.47 -14.09 -11.63
C LEU A 35 11.82 -13.44 -11.28
N LEU A 36 11.93 -12.11 -11.20
CA LEU A 36 13.19 -11.39 -11.00
C LEU A 36 13.28 -10.70 -9.63
N ASP A 37 14.49 -10.35 -9.20
CA ASP A 37 14.83 -9.54 -8.02
C ASP A 37 14.55 -10.12 -6.62
N SER A 38 14.24 -11.42 -6.50
CA SER A 38 14.13 -12.08 -5.19
C SER A 38 15.51 -12.32 -4.57
N GLU A 39 15.65 -12.00 -3.27
CA GLU A 39 16.85 -12.29 -2.50
C GLU A 39 17.05 -13.80 -2.24
N HIS A 40 15.99 -14.60 -2.42
CA HIS A 40 16.02 -16.07 -2.30
C HIS A 40 16.17 -16.79 -3.66
N GLY A 41 16.28 -16.02 -4.74
CA GLY A 41 16.47 -16.52 -6.09
C GLY A 41 15.19 -17.00 -6.80
N ILE A 42 15.33 -17.26 -8.09
CA ILE A 42 14.23 -17.62 -8.99
C ILE A 42 13.55 -18.93 -8.58
N ASP A 43 14.31 -19.89 -8.04
CA ASP A 43 13.78 -21.19 -7.63
C ASP A 43 12.78 -21.07 -6.48
N GLU A 44 12.94 -20.08 -5.59
CA GLU A 44 11.98 -19.83 -4.50
C GLU A 44 10.64 -19.30 -5.06
N LEU A 45 10.69 -18.42 -6.06
CA LEU A 45 9.49 -17.93 -6.77
C LEU A 45 8.78 -19.06 -7.53
N LYS A 46 9.53 -19.92 -8.24
CA LYS A 46 8.97 -21.10 -8.93
C LYS A 46 8.35 -22.10 -7.95
N LYS A 47 9.00 -22.31 -6.79
CA LYS A 47 8.47 -23.13 -5.71
C LYS A 47 7.18 -22.54 -5.14
N ALA A 48 7.09 -21.22 -5.00
CA ALA A 48 5.86 -20.55 -4.58
C ALA A 48 4.70 -20.76 -5.55
N ALA A 49 4.95 -20.63 -6.86
CA ALA A 49 3.95 -20.89 -7.89
C ALA A 49 3.38 -22.31 -7.78
N ARG A 50 4.27 -23.33 -7.69
CA ARG A 50 3.85 -24.72 -7.49
C ARG A 50 3.10 -24.92 -6.18
N LEU A 51 3.53 -24.26 -5.11
CA LEU A 51 2.87 -24.34 -3.81
C LEU A 51 1.45 -23.76 -3.89
N ALA A 52 1.25 -22.64 -4.57
CA ALA A 52 -0.07 -22.05 -4.78
C ALA A 52 -0.98 -23.02 -5.55
N GLU A 53 -0.53 -23.55 -6.69
CA GLU A 53 -1.33 -24.47 -7.52
C GLU A 53 -1.66 -25.79 -6.82
N ASN A 54 -0.77 -26.28 -5.95
CA ASN A 54 -1.01 -27.48 -5.16
C ASN A 54 -1.97 -27.25 -3.99
N ASN A 55 -1.93 -26.06 -3.36
CA ASN A 55 -2.75 -25.74 -2.21
C ASN A 55 -4.16 -25.31 -2.59
N TYR A 56 -4.33 -24.77 -3.80
CA TYR A 56 -5.56 -24.14 -4.25
C TYR A 56 -5.91 -24.62 -5.67
N ASN A 57 -7.05 -25.30 -5.80
CA ASN A 57 -7.47 -25.88 -7.09
C ASN A 57 -8.05 -24.85 -8.06
N ASP A 58 -8.43 -23.67 -7.55
CA ASP A 58 -9.14 -22.61 -8.26
C ASP A 58 -8.21 -21.57 -8.92
N LEU A 59 -6.91 -21.85 -9.02
CA LEU A 59 -5.93 -20.95 -9.60
C LEU A 59 -4.97 -21.64 -10.59
N GLU A 60 -4.43 -20.81 -11.48
CA GLU A 60 -3.36 -21.14 -12.44
C GLU A 60 -2.31 -20.04 -12.34
N VAL A 61 -1.02 -20.40 -12.29
CA VAL A 61 0.05 -19.42 -12.16
C VAL A 61 0.83 -19.30 -13.47
N GLU A 62 0.84 -18.11 -14.05
CA GLU A 62 1.65 -17.80 -15.22
C GLU A 62 2.97 -17.16 -14.81
N LEU A 63 4.08 -17.78 -15.19
CA LEU A 63 5.42 -17.31 -14.85
C LEU A 63 5.91 -16.29 -15.88
N ILE A 64 6.19 -15.07 -15.45
CA ILE A 64 6.62 -13.96 -16.31
C ILE A 64 8.11 -13.67 -16.09
N GLY A 65 8.88 -13.64 -17.18
CA GLY A 65 10.34 -13.45 -17.15
C GLY A 65 11.14 -14.75 -17.11
N CYS A 66 10.58 -15.86 -17.59
CA CYS A 66 11.27 -17.13 -17.86
C CYS A 66 10.76 -17.77 -19.16
N GLU A 67 11.51 -18.75 -19.68
CA GLU A 67 11.21 -19.62 -20.85
C GLU A 67 10.00 -19.23 -21.73
N GLY A 68 10.26 -18.59 -22.88
CA GLY A 68 9.25 -18.10 -23.82
C GLY A 68 9.24 -16.58 -23.87
N ASP A 69 9.12 -15.95 -22.70
CA ASP A 69 9.15 -14.50 -22.50
C ASP A 69 10.49 -14.10 -21.86
N LYS A 70 11.56 -14.05 -22.69
CA LYS A 70 12.91 -13.69 -22.22
C LYS A 70 12.98 -12.22 -21.82
N CYS A 71 12.81 -11.94 -20.53
CA CYS A 71 13.08 -10.63 -19.92
C CYS A 71 14.55 -10.55 -19.48
N SER A 72 15.21 -9.42 -19.73
CA SER A 72 16.58 -9.18 -19.28
C SER A 72 16.64 -8.43 -17.95
N CYS A 73 15.55 -7.74 -17.59
CA CYS A 73 15.40 -7.00 -16.34
C CYS A 73 13.94 -6.98 -15.86
N LEU A 74 13.71 -6.52 -14.63
CA LEU A 74 12.38 -6.43 -14.04
C LEU A 74 11.44 -5.50 -14.83
N ALA A 75 11.96 -4.43 -15.44
CA ALA A 75 11.16 -3.53 -16.27
C ALA A 75 10.58 -4.21 -17.53
N ASP A 76 11.35 -5.11 -18.16
CA ASP A 76 10.85 -5.93 -19.26
C ASP A 76 9.71 -6.84 -18.78
N ALA A 77 9.89 -7.46 -17.60
CA ALA A 77 8.88 -8.33 -17.00
C ALA A 77 7.60 -7.55 -16.65
N HIS A 78 7.73 -6.31 -16.16
CA HIS A 78 6.59 -5.42 -15.93
C HIS A 78 5.86 -5.07 -17.23
N SER A 79 6.59 -4.79 -18.30
CA SER A 79 5.99 -4.47 -19.61
C SER A 79 5.15 -5.64 -20.14
N ILE A 80 5.66 -6.87 -20.04
CA ILE A 80 4.92 -8.08 -20.44
C ILE A 80 3.73 -8.32 -19.50
N MET A 81 3.92 -8.17 -18.20
CA MET A 81 2.86 -8.30 -17.21
C MET A 81 1.72 -7.30 -17.46
N ASP A 82 2.05 -6.04 -17.71
CA ASP A 82 1.09 -4.98 -18.02
C ASP A 82 0.33 -5.28 -19.31
N GLN A 83 1.02 -5.71 -20.37
CA GLN A 83 0.39 -6.13 -21.62
C GLN A 83 -0.59 -7.29 -21.40
N LYS A 84 -0.19 -8.32 -20.64
CA LYS A 84 -1.04 -9.49 -20.35
C LYS A 84 -2.28 -9.12 -19.53
N LEU A 85 -2.17 -8.17 -18.61
CA LEU A 85 -3.32 -7.62 -17.87
C LEU A 85 -4.26 -6.87 -18.82
N GLU A 86 -3.74 -6.00 -19.69
CA GLU A 86 -4.52 -5.22 -20.66
C GLU A 86 -5.24 -6.11 -21.68
N GLU A 87 -4.60 -7.20 -22.11
CA GLU A 87 -5.15 -8.19 -23.04
C GLU A 87 -6.10 -9.19 -22.35
N ASN A 88 -6.27 -9.11 -21.02
CA ASN A 88 -7.03 -10.06 -20.19
C ASN A 88 -6.53 -11.51 -20.33
N GLU A 89 -5.22 -11.70 -20.56
CA GLU A 89 -4.57 -13.01 -20.55
C GLU A 89 -4.33 -13.54 -19.13
N ILE A 90 -4.21 -12.62 -18.18
CA ILE A 90 -4.14 -12.88 -16.73
C ILE A 90 -5.16 -11.98 -16.00
N ASP A 91 -5.71 -12.49 -14.91
CA ASP A 91 -6.73 -11.83 -14.09
C ASP A 91 -6.14 -10.83 -13.07
N ALA A 92 -4.89 -11.07 -12.65
CA ALA A 92 -4.13 -10.25 -11.72
C ALA A 92 -2.65 -10.68 -11.77
N ALA A 93 -1.76 -9.91 -11.13
CA ALA A 93 -0.34 -10.23 -11.06
C ALA A 93 0.26 -10.01 -9.67
N VAL A 94 1.38 -10.68 -9.40
CA VAL A 94 2.22 -10.54 -8.22
C VAL A 94 3.64 -10.20 -8.64
N THR A 95 4.22 -9.15 -8.05
CA THR A 95 5.59 -8.71 -8.33
C THR A 95 6.28 -8.12 -7.09
N LEU A 96 7.61 -8.02 -7.13
CA LEU A 96 8.42 -7.60 -5.98
C LEU A 96 8.47 -6.08 -5.79
N HIS A 97 8.37 -5.35 -6.89
CA HIS A 97 8.36 -3.90 -6.89
C HIS A 97 7.52 -3.45 -8.07
N TYR A 98 6.74 -2.39 -7.89
CA TYR A 98 5.98 -1.77 -8.98
C TYR A 98 5.79 -0.30 -8.63
N ASN A 99 5.96 0.56 -9.63
CA ASN A 99 5.79 2.00 -9.47
C ASN A 99 4.33 2.37 -9.66
N PHE A 100 3.58 2.37 -8.57
CA PHE A 100 2.20 2.84 -8.58
C PHE A 100 2.12 4.37 -8.77
N PRO A 101 1.12 4.86 -9.52
CA PRO A 101 0.88 6.30 -9.63
C PRO A 101 0.41 6.91 -8.30
N LEU A 102 0.56 8.22 -8.16
CA LEU A 102 0.00 8.97 -7.03
C LEU A 102 -1.51 8.74 -6.94
N GLY A 103 -2.01 8.49 -5.73
CA GLY A 103 -3.39 8.11 -5.49
C GLY A 103 -3.57 6.62 -5.21
N VAL A 104 -2.56 5.80 -5.53
CA VAL A 104 -2.60 4.34 -5.35
C VAL A 104 -1.72 3.91 -4.19
N SER A 105 -2.26 3.06 -3.33
CA SER A 105 -1.50 2.38 -2.29
C SER A 105 -2.04 0.97 -2.05
N THR A 106 -1.27 0.16 -1.34
CA THR A 106 -1.52 -1.28 -1.23
C THR A 106 -2.17 -1.70 0.08
N VAL A 107 -3.14 -2.60 0.02
CA VAL A 107 -3.79 -3.16 1.21
C VAL A 107 -3.25 -4.55 1.49
N GLY A 108 -2.33 -4.67 2.46
CA GLY A 108 -1.71 -5.94 2.80
C GLY A 108 -2.56 -6.80 3.73
N ARG A 109 -2.29 -8.10 3.75
CA ARG A 109 -2.99 -9.06 4.62
C ARG A 109 -1.99 -9.82 5.47
N VAL A 110 -2.13 -9.69 6.79
CA VAL A 110 -1.25 -10.29 7.78
C VAL A 110 -1.98 -11.37 8.57
N VAL A 111 -1.22 -12.29 9.17
CA VAL A 111 -1.72 -13.22 10.18
C VAL A 111 -1.24 -12.72 11.54
N THR A 112 -2.19 -12.46 12.43
CA THR A 112 -1.94 -11.89 13.76
C THR A 112 -1.39 -12.96 14.70
N PRO A 113 -0.33 -12.69 15.48
CA PRO A 113 0.34 -13.69 16.29
C PRO A 113 -0.47 -14.08 17.54
N GLY A 114 -1.35 -13.21 18.02
CA GLY A 114 -2.12 -13.45 19.23
C GLY A 114 -3.24 -14.48 19.06
N GLN A 115 -3.88 -14.51 17.89
CA GLN A 115 -5.04 -15.39 17.63
C GLN A 115 -4.96 -16.16 16.31
N GLY A 116 -3.92 -15.97 15.49
CA GLY A 116 -3.84 -16.55 14.16
C GLY A 116 -4.90 -16.00 13.19
N LYS A 117 -5.52 -14.86 13.54
CA LYS A 117 -6.54 -14.22 12.70
C LYS A 117 -5.90 -13.44 11.58
N GLU A 118 -6.55 -13.44 10.44
CA GLU A 118 -6.18 -12.58 9.33
C GLU A 118 -6.71 -11.16 9.55
N MET A 119 -5.92 -10.17 9.19
CA MET A 119 -6.26 -8.76 9.31
C MET A 119 -5.65 -8.00 8.13
N LEU A 120 -6.38 -7.03 7.60
CA LEU A 120 -5.89 -6.14 6.56
C LEU A 120 -5.15 -4.94 7.17
N ILE A 121 -4.04 -4.56 6.55
CA ILE A 121 -3.30 -3.33 6.87
C ILE A 121 -3.51 -2.33 5.74
N ALA A 122 -4.14 -1.19 6.07
CA ALA A 122 -4.46 -0.14 5.11
C ALA A 122 -3.70 1.15 5.49
N THR A 123 -2.52 1.44 4.94
CA THR A 123 -1.86 0.88 3.74
C THR A 123 -0.45 0.35 4.06
N THR A 124 0.23 -0.29 3.09
CA THR A 124 1.56 -0.91 3.32
C THR A 124 2.69 -0.41 2.40
N THR A 125 2.37 0.07 1.20
CA THR A 125 3.28 0.74 0.27
C THR A 125 2.48 1.60 -0.71
N GLY A 126 3.13 2.57 -1.36
CA GLY A 126 2.51 3.53 -2.27
C GLY A 126 2.06 4.82 -1.59
N THR A 127 1.64 5.77 -2.42
CA THR A 127 1.34 7.15 -1.98
C THR A 127 -0.05 7.54 -2.45
N THR A 128 -1.02 7.52 -1.54
CA THR A 128 -2.41 7.87 -1.83
C THR A 128 -2.70 9.37 -1.79
N ASP A 129 -1.95 10.11 -0.96
CA ASP A 129 -1.98 11.56 -0.89
C ASP A 129 -0.62 12.07 -0.40
N THR A 130 -0.32 13.36 -0.60
CA THR A 130 0.92 13.97 -0.10
C THR A 130 0.86 14.25 1.40
N ASN A 131 -0.35 14.27 1.99
CA ASN A 131 -0.57 14.50 3.41
C ASN A 131 -0.98 13.21 4.12
N ARG A 132 -0.43 12.97 5.32
CA ARG A 132 -0.67 11.72 6.10
C ARG A 132 -2.15 11.48 6.41
N VAL A 133 -2.84 12.46 6.97
CA VAL A 133 -4.25 12.30 7.39
C VAL A 133 -5.18 12.07 6.18
N PRO A 134 -5.13 12.88 5.10
CA PRO A 134 -5.83 12.58 3.85
C PRO A 134 -5.51 11.19 3.27
N SER A 135 -4.26 10.76 3.34
CA SER A 135 -3.87 9.40 2.92
C SER A 135 -4.60 8.34 3.73
N MET A 136 -4.57 8.44 5.07
CA MET A 136 -5.24 7.48 5.96
C MET A 136 -6.76 7.44 5.76
N LEU A 137 -7.40 8.59 5.47
CA LEU A 137 -8.83 8.63 5.14
C LEU A 137 -9.15 7.85 3.87
N LYS A 138 -8.41 8.08 2.78
CA LYS A 138 -8.60 7.32 1.52
C LYS A 138 -8.24 5.84 1.70
N ASN A 139 -7.15 5.54 2.41
CA ASN A 139 -6.74 4.17 2.72
C ASN A 139 -7.80 3.41 3.51
N THR A 140 -8.57 4.09 4.37
CA THR A 140 -9.71 3.46 5.04
C THR A 140 -10.72 2.91 4.04
N ILE A 141 -11.05 3.70 3.01
CA ILE A 141 -11.98 3.29 1.94
C ILE A 141 -11.38 2.14 1.12
N TYR A 142 -10.08 2.20 0.81
CA TYR A 142 -9.38 1.13 0.10
C TYR A 142 -9.35 -0.18 0.90
N GLY A 143 -9.14 -0.10 2.21
CA GLY A 143 -9.22 -1.24 3.12
C GLY A 143 -10.63 -1.85 3.16
N ILE A 144 -11.67 -1.02 3.20
CA ILE A 144 -13.08 -1.46 3.15
C ILE A 144 -13.38 -2.17 1.83
N ALA A 145 -12.93 -1.60 0.70
CA ALA A 145 -13.10 -2.21 -0.61
C ALA A 145 -12.38 -3.56 -0.72
N ALA A 146 -11.15 -3.65 -0.22
CA ALA A 146 -10.39 -4.90 -0.15
C ALA A 146 -11.09 -5.95 0.74
N ALA A 147 -11.60 -5.58 1.91
CA ALA A 147 -12.31 -6.52 2.77
C ALA A 147 -13.63 -7.01 2.13
N LYS A 148 -14.38 -6.11 1.49
CA LYS A 148 -15.62 -6.46 0.78
C LYS A 148 -15.36 -7.40 -0.41
N SER A 149 -14.28 -7.20 -1.16
CA SER A 149 -13.91 -8.12 -2.25
C SER A 149 -13.49 -9.52 -1.74
N LEU A 150 -13.01 -9.61 -0.51
CA LEU A 150 -12.78 -10.88 0.18
C LEU A 150 -14.06 -11.52 0.75
N GLY A 151 -15.23 -10.91 0.55
CA GLY A 151 -16.51 -11.41 1.03
C GLY A 151 -16.88 -10.99 2.46
N ILE A 152 -16.14 -10.06 3.07
CA ILE A 152 -16.49 -9.49 4.36
C ILE A 152 -17.51 -8.37 4.11
N GLU A 153 -18.81 -8.67 4.22
CA GLU A 153 -19.89 -7.74 3.88
C GLU A 153 -19.87 -6.44 4.71
N LYS A 154 -19.57 -6.55 6.00
CA LYS A 154 -19.53 -5.45 6.97
C LYS A 154 -18.19 -5.43 7.72
N PRO A 155 -17.11 -5.01 7.06
CA PRO A 155 -15.80 -5.04 7.68
C PRO A 155 -15.69 -3.96 8.75
N THR A 156 -15.04 -4.31 9.84
CA THR A 156 -14.79 -3.41 10.96
C THR A 156 -13.45 -2.71 10.82
N VAL A 157 -13.44 -1.40 11.09
CA VAL A 157 -12.28 -0.53 10.92
C VAL A 157 -11.69 -0.16 12.29
N GLY A 158 -10.39 -0.35 12.45
CA GLY A 158 -9.58 0.19 13.52
C GLY A 158 -8.55 1.18 13.00
N ILE A 159 -8.16 2.16 13.81
CA ILE A 159 -7.13 3.13 13.46
C ILE A 159 -5.95 2.92 14.38
N LEU A 160 -4.79 2.56 13.84
CA LEU A 160 -3.59 2.42 14.66
C LEU A 160 -3.24 3.76 15.29
N ASN A 161 -2.86 3.76 16.56
CA ASN A 161 -2.51 4.96 17.32
C ASN A 161 -1.14 5.53 16.91
N VAL A 162 -1.06 6.01 15.68
CA VAL A 162 0.03 6.80 15.10
C VAL A 162 -0.33 8.28 15.11
N GLU A 163 0.62 9.13 14.74
CA GLU A 163 0.38 10.57 14.60
C GLU A 163 -0.77 10.85 13.61
N GLY A 164 -1.67 11.75 13.98
CA GLY A 164 -2.86 12.09 13.18
C GLY A 164 -4.04 11.13 13.36
N ALA A 165 -3.89 9.99 14.05
CA ALA A 165 -4.95 8.99 14.21
C ALA A 165 -6.26 9.56 14.78
N ARG A 166 -6.18 10.47 15.76
CA ARG A 166 -7.38 11.14 16.33
C ARG A 166 -8.06 12.08 15.34
N LEU A 167 -7.27 12.73 14.47
CA LEU A 167 -7.83 13.56 13.42
C LEU A 167 -8.49 12.70 12.33
N VAL A 168 -7.90 11.55 12.00
CA VAL A 168 -8.52 10.55 11.12
C VAL A 168 -9.83 10.05 11.72
N GLU A 169 -9.84 9.63 12.99
CA GLU A 169 -11.04 9.18 13.71
C GLU A 169 -12.18 10.20 13.65
N LYS A 170 -11.89 11.46 14.00
CA LYS A 170 -12.87 12.55 13.94
C LYS A 170 -13.46 12.74 12.54
N ASN A 171 -12.61 12.69 11.51
CA ASN A 171 -13.05 12.93 10.13
C ASN A 171 -13.80 11.73 9.53
N LEU A 172 -13.43 10.50 9.91
CA LEU A 172 -14.21 9.31 9.56
C LEU A 172 -15.56 9.29 10.27
N GLN A 173 -15.64 9.78 11.51
CA GLN A 173 -16.91 9.97 12.21
C GLN A 173 -17.80 11.01 11.50
N LYS A 174 -17.23 12.15 11.07
CA LYS A 174 -17.93 13.14 10.23
C LYS A 174 -18.41 12.52 8.91
N LEU A 175 -17.58 11.71 8.25
CA LEU A 175 -17.94 11.01 7.01
C LEU A 175 -19.11 10.03 7.22
N LYS A 176 -19.11 9.31 8.36
CA LYS A 176 -20.21 8.43 8.76
C LYS A 176 -21.51 9.18 9.01
N GLU A 177 -21.44 10.31 9.73
CA GLU A 177 -22.59 11.19 9.97
C GLU A 177 -23.17 11.78 8.69
N ASN A 178 -22.32 12.00 7.67
CA ASN A 178 -22.73 12.42 6.34
C ASN A 178 -23.31 11.29 5.47
N GLY A 179 -23.39 10.06 5.97
CA GLY A 179 -24.08 8.94 5.31
C GLY A 179 -23.18 7.88 4.66
N TYR A 180 -21.86 7.88 4.91
CA TYR A 180 -21.02 6.74 4.50
C TYR A 180 -21.11 5.60 5.52
N GLU A 181 -21.60 4.43 5.10
CA GLU A 181 -21.83 3.30 5.99
C GLU A 181 -20.58 2.44 6.21
N PHE A 182 -20.08 2.42 7.44
CA PHE A 182 -19.08 1.46 7.91
C PHE A 182 -19.13 1.32 9.44
N GLU A 183 -18.46 0.30 9.98
CA GLU A 183 -18.41 0.02 11.42
C GLU A 183 -17.00 0.20 11.97
N PHE A 184 -16.88 0.88 13.11
CA PHE A 184 -15.64 0.90 13.87
C PHE A 184 -15.56 -0.35 14.73
N ALA A 185 -14.40 -1.00 14.72
CA ALA A 185 -14.07 -1.97 15.73
C ALA A 185 -13.81 -1.27 17.08
N THR A 186 -14.04 -1.99 18.18
CA THR A 186 -13.85 -1.48 19.54
C THR A 186 -12.62 -2.13 20.16
N SER A 187 -11.67 -1.32 20.64
CA SER A 187 -10.48 -1.80 21.34
C SER A 187 -10.85 -2.73 22.52
N VAL A 188 -10.03 -3.74 22.76
CA VAL A 188 -10.20 -4.69 23.88
C VAL A 188 -9.87 -4.08 25.25
N ARG A 189 -9.37 -2.84 25.28
CA ARG A 189 -9.05 -2.14 26.52
C ARG A 189 -10.31 -1.66 27.22
N ALA A 190 -10.22 -1.42 28.53
CA ALA A 190 -11.35 -0.98 29.34
C ALA A 190 -11.95 0.38 28.88
N ASP A 191 -11.15 1.24 28.25
CA ASP A 191 -11.56 2.52 27.68
C ASP A 191 -12.19 2.40 26.27
N GLY A 192 -12.07 1.24 25.60
CA GLY A 192 -12.64 0.98 24.28
C GLY A 192 -12.16 1.95 23.20
N GLY A 193 -13.04 2.19 22.21
CA GLY A 193 -12.83 3.16 21.12
C GLY A 193 -12.19 2.59 19.85
N SER A 194 -12.17 3.41 18.80
CA SER A 194 -11.69 3.06 17.45
C SER A 194 -10.19 3.21 17.24
N VAL A 195 -9.51 3.98 18.10
CA VAL A 195 -8.06 4.13 18.08
C VAL A 195 -7.40 2.99 18.85
N MET A 196 -6.58 2.23 18.15
CA MET A 196 -6.06 0.93 18.55
C MET A 196 -4.58 0.96 18.88
N ARG A 197 -4.16 0.14 19.85
CA ARG A 197 -2.77 0.03 20.29
C ARG A 197 -2.17 -1.32 19.88
N GLY A 198 -0.92 -1.54 20.25
CA GLY A 198 -0.20 -2.78 19.95
C GLY A 198 -0.95 -4.05 20.35
N ASN A 199 -1.65 -4.07 21.50
CA ASN A 199 -2.41 -5.24 21.91
C ASN A 199 -3.56 -5.57 20.94
N ASP A 200 -4.30 -4.55 20.50
CA ASP A 200 -5.40 -4.72 19.54
C ASP A 200 -4.88 -5.21 18.18
N LEU A 201 -3.73 -4.68 17.76
CA LEU A 201 -3.02 -5.08 16.55
C LEU A 201 -2.58 -6.56 16.62
N LEU A 202 -1.96 -6.98 17.73
CA LEU A 202 -1.49 -8.36 17.91
C LEU A 202 -2.64 -9.37 18.01
N LEU A 203 -3.80 -8.96 18.51
CA LEU A 203 -4.99 -9.80 18.64
C LEU A 203 -5.83 -9.86 17.36
N GLY A 204 -5.62 -8.96 16.40
CA GLY A 204 -6.48 -8.85 15.22
C GLY A 204 -7.89 -8.40 15.59
N VAL A 205 -8.00 -7.30 16.35
CA VAL A 205 -9.30 -6.78 16.80
C VAL A 205 -10.18 -6.28 15.64
N PRO A 206 -9.68 -5.46 14.68
CA PRO A 206 -10.45 -5.08 13.51
C PRO A 206 -10.22 -6.05 12.35
N ASP A 207 -11.12 -6.04 11.37
CA ASP A 207 -10.85 -6.64 10.05
C ASP A 207 -9.81 -5.80 9.29
N ILE A 208 -9.86 -4.48 9.44
CA ILE A 208 -8.99 -3.50 8.78
C ILE A 208 -8.30 -2.62 9.83
N MET A 209 -6.97 -2.65 9.88
CA MET A 209 -6.16 -1.70 10.64
C MET A 209 -5.63 -0.60 9.72
N VAL A 210 -6.11 0.63 9.94
CA VAL A 210 -5.69 1.81 9.20
C VAL A 210 -4.44 2.42 9.82
N THR A 211 -3.42 2.70 9.01
CA THR A 211 -2.16 3.32 9.41
C THR A 211 -1.53 4.11 8.26
N ASP A 212 -0.52 4.93 8.55
CA ASP A 212 0.32 5.52 7.51
C ASP A 212 1.19 4.46 6.80
N THR A 213 1.61 4.74 5.57
CA THR A 213 2.33 3.80 4.71
C THR A 213 3.62 3.27 5.32
N LEU A 214 4.42 4.13 5.97
CA LEU A 214 5.72 3.72 6.49
C LEU A 214 5.55 2.75 7.66
N THR A 215 4.65 3.08 8.58
CA THR A 215 4.30 2.19 9.68
C THR A 215 3.71 0.87 9.14
N GLY A 216 2.80 0.93 8.17
CA GLY A 216 2.23 -0.27 7.56
C GLY A 216 3.27 -1.17 6.88
N ASN A 217 4.24 -0.59 6.18
CA ASN A 217 5.38 -1.34 5.61
C ASN A 217 6.16 -2.09 6.68
N MET A 218 6.48 -1.42 7.79
CA MET A 218 7.17 -2.03 8.91
C MET A 218 6.33 -3.15 9.55
N LEU A 219 5.03 -2.94 9.70
CA LEU A 219 4.13 -3.95 10.25
C LEU A 219 4.08 -5.21 9.39
N MET A 220 4.04 -5.06 8.05
CA MET A 220 4.11 -6.21 7.15
C MET A 220 5.35 -7.06 7.43
N LYS A 221 6.52 -6.43 7.52
CA LYS A 221 7.80 -7.11 7.82
C LYS A 221 7.79 -7.78 9.19
N VAL A 222 7.28 -7.09 10.21
CA VAL A 222 7.22 -7.64 11.58
C VAL A 222 6.31 -8.86 11.60
N PHE A 223 5.08 -8.77 11.08
CA PHE A 223 4.15 -9.90 11.09
C PHE A 223 4.63 -11.08 10.25
N SER A 224 5.30 -10.81 9.14
CA SER A 224 5.69 -11.88 8.22
C SER A 224 7.02 -12.56 8.57
N ALA A 225 7.91 -11.87 9.29
CA ALA A 225 9.28 -12.32 9.54
C ALA A 225 9.72 -12.30 11.01
N PHE A 226 8.80 -12.15 11.99
CA PHE A 226 9.19 -12.10 13.41
C PHE A 226 9.93 -13.35 13.90
N ASN A 227 9.63 -14.54 13.34
CA ASN A 227 10.30 -15.80 13.71
C ASN A 227 11.61 -16.07 12.93
N THR A 228 11.91 -15.27 11.91
CA THR A 228 13.04 -15.52 10.98
C THR A 228 14.12 -14.44 11.06
N GLY A 229 13.97 -13.46 11.95
CA GLY A 229 14.92 -12.36 12.12
C GLY A 229 14.90 -11.36 10.95
N GLY A 230 13.81 -11.31 10.17
CA GLY A 230 13.63 -10.33 9.10
C GLY A 230 14.25 -10.71 7.74
N GLN A 231 15.01 -11.81 7.66
CA GLN A 231 15.69 -12.22 6.42
C GLN A 231 14.80 -13.06 5.49
N TYR A 232 13.71 -13.62 6.01
CA TYR A 232 12.80 -14.48 5.24
C TYR A 232 11.38 -14.29 5.73
N GLU A 233 10.49 -13.70 4.93
CA GLU A 233 9.09 -13.60 5.29
C GLU A 233 8.42 -14.98 5.12
N ALA A 234 7.95 -15.56 6.23
CA ALA A 234 7.46 -16.94 6.28
C ALA A 234 5.94 -17.06 6.44
N VAL A 235 5.27 -15.99 6.89
CA VAL A 235 3.84 -15.98 7.24
C VAL A 235 3.15 -14.75 6.65
N GLY A 236 1.89 -14.87 6.24
CA GLY A 236 1.11 -13.78 5.67
C GLY A 236 0.90 -13.93 4.16
N TYR A 237 0.40 -12.84 3.54
CA TYR A 237 -0.11 -12.81 2.16
C TYR A 237 0.53 -11.71 1.30
N GLY A 238 1.71 -11.21 1.70
CA GLY A 238 2.37 -10.09 1.04
C GLY A 238 1.70 -8.74 1.30
N TYR A 239 2.21 -7.71 0.63
CA TYR A 239 1.85 -6.30 0.80
C TYR A 239 0.53 -5.96 0.09
N GLY A 240 0.00 -6.91 -0.69
CA GLY A 240 -1.34 -6.89 -1.23
C GLY A 240 -1.53 -6.05 -2.49
N PRO A 241 -2.77 -5.98 -3.01
CA PRO A 241 -3.10 -5.29 -4.25
C PRO A 241 -2.93 -3.78 -4.12
N GLY A 242 -2.46 -3.12 -5.18
CA GLY A 242 -2.60 -1.68 -5.35
C GLY A 242 -4.07 -1.28 -5.54
N VAL A 243 -4.53 -0.31 -4.76
CA VAL A 243 -5.92 0.17 -4.76
C VAL A 243 -5.93 1.69 -4.89
N GLY A 244 -6.79 2.22 -5.76
CA GLY A 244 -6.95 3.65 -6.02
C GLY A 244 -8.26 3.95 -6.74
N GLU A 245 -8.73 5.21 -6.66
CA GLU A 245 -10.03 5.64 -7.25
C GLU A 245 -10.04 5.49 -8.78
N ASP A 246 -8.91 5.77 -9.44
CA ASP A 246 -8.77 5.76 -10.89
C ASP A 246 -7.77 4.68 -11.36
N TYR A 247 -7.54 3.64 -10.54
CA TYR A 247 -6.60 2.57 -10.84
C TYR A 247 -7.32 1.33 -11.35
N ASP A 248 -6.84 0.77 -12.46
CA ASP A 248 -7.56 -0.23 -13.26
C ASP A 248 -6.81 -1.57 -13.39
N LYS A 249 -5.68 -1.73 -12.67
CA LYS A 249 -4.86 -2.95 -12.70
C LYS A 249 -4.85 -3.64 -11.34
N LEU A 250 -4.93 -4.97 -11.33
CA LEU A 250 -4.78 -5.76 -10.10
C LEU A 250 -3.35 -6.30 -9.99
N ILE A 251 -2.49 -5.49 -9.35
CA ILE A 251 -1.08 -5.84 -9.13
C ILE A 251 -0.82 -5.90 -7.61
N GLY A 252 -0.39 -7.06 -7.14
CA GLY A 252 -0.01 -7.34 -5.77
C GLY A 252 1.50 -7.24 -5.56
N ILE A 253 1.89 -6.70 -4.40
CA ILE A 253 3.31 -6.56 -4.03
C ILE A 253 3.74 -7.62 -3.03
N ILE A 254 4.94 -8.16 -3.26
CA ILE A 254 5.70 -8.98 -2.31
C ILE A 254 7.05 -8.32 -2.02
N SER A 255 7.63 -8.57 -0.86
CA SER A 255 9.00 -8.14 -0.55
C SER A 255 10.03 -9.02 -1.27
N ARG A 256 11.24 -8.50 -1.51
CA ARG A 256 12.38 -9.31 -1.98
C ARG A 256 12.76 -10.43 -1.02
N ALA A 257 12.49 -10.24 0.27
CA ALA A 257 12.71 -11.23 1.32
C ALA A 257 11.54 -12.22 1.44
N SER A 258 10.51 -12.14 0.59
CA SER A 258 9.34 -13.03 0.67
C SER A 258 9.73 -14.46 0.37
N GLY A 259 9.41 -15.36 1.30
CA GLY A 259 9.53 -16.78 1.12
C GLY A 259 8.41 -17.38 0.28
N ALA A 260 8.63 -18.58 -0.24
CA ALA A 260 7.64 -19.29 -1.03
C ALA A 260 6.24 -19.40 -0.38
N PRO A 261 6.10 -19.61 0.95
CA PRO A 261 4.79 -19.61 1.60
C PRO A 261 4.03 -18.28 1.48
N VAL A 262 4.72 -17.15 1.70
CA VAL A 262 4.12 -15.81 1.61
C VAL A 262 3.75 -15.49 0.17
N ILE A 263 4.61 -15.84 -0.79
CA ILE A 263 4.35 -15.61 -2.22
C ILE A 263 3.16 -16.45 -2.68
N ALA A 264 3.06 -17.72 -2.28
CA ALA A 264 1.92 -18.57 -2.62
C ALA A 264 0.59 -18.02 -2.07
N ASN A 265 0.62 -17.50 -0.84
CA ASN A 265 -0.52 -16.82 -0.25
C ASN A 265 -0.83 -15.49 -0.93
N ALA A 266 0.17 -14.71 -1.36
CA ALA A 266 -0.05 -13.49 -2.13
C ALA A 266 -0.75 -13.78 -3.47
N ILE A 267 -0.36 -14.87 -4.15
CA ILE A 267 -1.04 -15.36 -5.37
C ILE A 267 -2.51 -15.67 -5.06
N LYS A 268 -2.79 -16.40 -3.97
CA LYS A 268 -4.17 -16.68 -3.54
C LYS A 268 -4.94 -15.40 -3.25
N PHE A 269 -4.33 -14.46 -2.54
CA PHE A 269 -4.96 -13.18 -2.22
C PHE A 269 -5.34 -12.41 -3.48
N MET A 270 -4.45 -12.35 -4.48
CA MET A 270 -4.74 -11.71 -5.77
C MET A 270 -5.86 -12.41 -6.55
N ALA A 271 -5.94 -13.74 -6.49
CA ALA A 271 -7.06 -14.50 -7.06
C ALA A 271 -8.39 -14.19 -6.36
N GLU A 272 -8.40 -14.09 -5.04
CA GLU A 272 -9.60 -13.78 -4.25
C GLU A 272 -10.12 -12.38 -4.56
N VAL A 273 -9.26 -11.35 -4.53
CA VAL A 273 -9.69 -9.97 -4.82
C VAL A 273 -10.08 -9.76 -6.28
N SER A 274 -9.49 -10.53 -7.22
CA SER A 274 -9.93 -10.56 -8.61
C SER A 274 -11.31 -11.19 -8.76
N LYS A 275 -11.56 -12.33 -8.10
CA LYS A 275 -12.88 -12.97 -8.08
C LYS A 275 -13.94 -12.10 -7.40
N GLY A 276 -13.53 -11.33 -6.40
CA GLY A 276 -14.37 -10.38 -5.67
C GLY A 276 -14.53 -9.02 -6.33
N ASN A 277 -14.07 -8.82 -7.58
CA ASN A 277 -14.19 -7.57 -8.32
C ASN A 277 -13.69 -6.32 -7.56
N LEU A 278 -12.52 -6.40 -6.92
CA LEU A 278 -11.98 -5.30 -6.11
C LEU A 278 -11.97 -3.93 -6.80
N LEU A 279 -11.66 -3.86 -8.10
CA LEU A 279 -11.64 -2.59 -8.84
C LEU A 279 -13.03 -1.93 -8.88
N GLU A 280 -14.06 -2.71 -9.20
CA GLU A 280 -15.45 -2.24 -9.22
C GLU A 280 -15.93 -1.83 -7.82
N ILE A 281 -15.63 -2.64 -6.81
CA ILE A 281 -15.97 -2.31 -5.41
C ILE A 281 -15.26 -1.02 -4.98
N THR A 282 -14.00 -0.82 -5.36
CA THR A 282 -13.25 0.40 -5.03
C THR A 282 -13.94 1.62 -5.63
N GLU A 283 -14.38 1.55 -6.89
CA GLU A 283 -15.12 2.63 -7.54
C GLU A 283 -16.45 2.93 -6.81
N ILE A 284 -17.19 1.89 -6.42
CA ILE A 284 -18.45 2.02 -5.67
C ILE A 284 -18.22 2.68 -4.30
N GLU A 285 -17.24 2.20 -3.53
CA GLU A 285 -16.93 2.72 -2.20
C GLU A 285 -16.40 4.15 -2.25
N MET A 286 -15.54 4.47 -3.23
CA MET A 286 -15.05 5.83 -3.43
C MET A 286 -16.17 6.79 -3.83
N LYS A 287 -17.09 6.37 -4.72
CA LYS A 287 -18.29 7.16 -5.04
C LYS A 287 -19.16 7.39 -3.80
N ALA A 288 -19.41 6.36 -3.00
CA ALA A 288 -20.19 6.48 -1.77
C ALA A 288 -19.52 7.43 -0.75
N ALA A 289 -18.21 7.30 -0.53
CA ALA A 289 -17.46 8.19 0.36
C ALA A 289 -17.41 9.64 -0.16
N ASN A 290 -17.27 9.82 -1.48
CA ASN A 290 -17.31 11.14 -2.10
C ASN A 290 -18.69 11.80 -1.96
N ASN A 291 -19.78 11.04 -2.11
CA ASN A 291 -21.14 11.51 -1.90
C ASN A 291 -21.38 11.92 -0.43
N ALA A 292 -20.72 11.27 0.52
CA ALA A 292 -20.69 11.66 1.93
C ALA A 292 -19.70 12.82 2.23
N GLY A 293 -19.05 13.38 1.22
CA GLY A 293 -18.22 14.59 1.34
C GLY A 293 -16.73 14.35 1.63
N LEU A 294 -16.18 13.16 1.37
CA LEU A 294 -14.75 12.87 1.58
C LEU A 294 -13.81 13.91 0.94
N LYS A 295 -14.06 14.30 -0.32
CA LYS A 295 -13.26 15.32 -1.04
C LYS A 295 -13.28 16.69 -0.34
N ASN A 296 -14.42 17.07 0.24
CA ASN A 296 -14.56 18.33 0.98
C ASN A 296 -13.78 18.26 2.30
N ILE A 297 -13.92 17.15 3.04
CA ILE A 297 -13.17 16.92 4.29
C ILE A 297 -11.66 16.98 4.03
N ILE A 298 -11.16 16.32 2.99
CA ILE A 298 -9.74 16.34 2.64
C ILE A 298 -9.29 17.76 2.29
N SER A 299 -10.08 18.51 1.52
CA SER A 299 -9.77 19.89 1.16
C SER A 299 -9.73 20.81 2.38
N GLU A 300 -10.68 20.67 3.31
CA GLU A 300 -10.68 21.39 4.60
C GLU A 300 -9.41 21.11 5.40
N ILE A 301 -8.99 19.84 5.48
CA ILE A 301 -7.76 19.45 6.18
C ILE A 301 -6.54 20.10 5.54
N LYS A 302 -6.39 20.01 4.22
CA LYS A 302 -5.26 20.60 3.49
C LYS A 302 -5.19 22.12 3.64
N ASN A 303 -6.35 22.78 3.62
CA ASN A 303 -6.44 24.22 3.86
C ASN A 303 -6.14 24.57 5.33
N SER A 304 -6.53 23.69 6.27
CA SER A 304 -6.26 23.91 7.69
C SER A 304 -4.78 23.68 8.06
N SER A 305 -4.09 22.77 7.37
CA SER A 305 -2.63 22.60 7.46
C SER A 305 -1.87 23.75 6.82
N SER A 306 -2.49 24.51 5.91
CA SER A 306 -1.97 25.81 5.45
C SER A 306 -2.37 26.99 6.36
N THR A 307 -3.11 26.75 7.45
CA THR A 307 -3.47 27.75 8.48
C THR A 307 -2.82 27.49 9.84
N ALA A 308 -1.66 26.86 9.87
CA ALA A 308 -0.65 27.38 10.77
C ALA A 308 -0.17 28.67 10.11
N GLU A 309 -0.50 29.83 10.69
CA GLU A 309 0.26 31.05 10.46
C GLU A 309 1.73 30.80 10.87
N ALA A 310 2.49 30.12 10.03
CA ALA A 310 3.82 30.58 9.75
C ALA A 310 3.59 31.81 8.87
N GLU A 311 4.00 33.00 9.35
CA GLU A 311 4.21 34.15 8.48
C GLU A 311 4.77 33.62 7.15
N ALA A 312 4.12 33.91 6.02
CA ALA A 312 4.62 33.50 4.72
C ALA A 312 6.06 34.02 4.61
N VAL A 313 7.02 33.14 4.89
CA VAL A 313 8.42 33.50 4.97
C VAL A 313 8.80 33.76 3.52
N LYS A 314 9.05 35.02 3.21
CA LYS A 314 9.39 35.43 1.86
C LYS A 314 10.67 34.69 1.47
N GLU A 315 10.62 33.95 0.36
CA GLU A 315 11.80 33.27 -0.19
C GLU A 315 12.92 34.32 -0.39
N PRO A 316 14.10 34.14 0.23
CA PRO A 316 15.24 35.02 0.06
C PRO A 316 15.72 35.05 -1.39
N THR A 317 16.61 35.98 -1.74
CA THR A 317 17.14 36.05 -3.10
C THR A 317 17.90 34.76 -3.42
N LYS A 318 17.50 34.07 -4.49
CA LYS A 318 18.10 32.79 -4.91
C LYS A 318 19.62 32.90 -5.05
N LYS A 319 20.34 32.03 -4.36
CA LYS A 319 21.80 31.85 -4.42
C LYS A 319 22.14 30.48 -5.02
N ILE A 320 23.38 30.32 -5.47
CA ILE A 320 23.91 28.99 -5.84
C ILE A 320 24.20 28.25 -4.53
N THR A 321 23.65 27.05 -4.39
CA THR A 321 23.85 26.21 -3.20
C THR A 321 24.91 25.15 -3.50
N ASP A 322 26.08 25.31 -2.90
CA ASP A 322 27.28 24.48 -3.08
C ASP A 322 27.63 23.66 -1.83
N GLU A 323 26.99 23.93 -0.69
CA GLU A 323 27.19 23.22 0.58
C GLU A 323 25.92 22.50 1.06
N GLU A 324 26.10 21.40 1.81
CA GLU A 324 25.01 20.56 2.33
C GLU A 324 25.09 20.39 3.86
N ILE A 325 24.03 20.75 4.58
CA ILE A 325 23.88 20.45 6.01
C ILE A 325 23.03 19.19 6.19
N ALA A 326 23.68 18.10 6.60
CA ALA A 326 23.04 16.82 6.91
C ALA A 326 22.64 16.70 8.39
N GLY A 327 21.82 15.67 8.70
CA GLY A 327 21.40 15.34 10.06
C GLY A 327 20.06 15.94 10.48
N ILE A 328 19.24 16.35 9.51
CA ILE A 328 17.92 16.93 9.71
C ILE A 328 16.87 15.83 9.48
N ASP A 329 15.89 15.72 10.38
CA ASP A 329 14.78 14.78 10.22
C ASP A 329 13.94 15.15 8.98
N ILE A 330 13.54 14.16 8.19
CA ILE A 330 12.70 14.36 6.99
C ILE A 330 11.37 15.03 7.35
N LEU A 331 10.88 14.83 8.58
CA LEU A 331 9.65 15.43 9.08
C LEU A 331 9.82 16.91 9.44
N GLU A 332 11.06 17.37 9.63
CA GLU A 332 11.39 18.73 10.05
C GLU A 332 12.10 19.56 8.96
N ILE A 333 12.41 18.95 7.81
CA ILE A 333 13.21 19.59 6.76
C ILE A 333 12.60 20.88 6.21
N ASP A 334 11.27 20.93 6.06
CA ASP A 334 10.60 22.15 5.62
C ASP A 334 10.62 23.24 6.69
N ALA A 335 10.47 22.87 7.97
CA ALA A 335 10.57 23.80 9.09
C ALA A 335 12.01 24.34 9.29
N ALA A 336 13.02 23.50 9.04
CA ALA A 336 14.43 23.87 9.03
C ALA A 336 14.72 24.90 7.92
N LYS A 337 14.26 24.64 6.69
CA LYS A 337 14.34 25.60 5.57
C LYS A 337 13.67 26.94 5.90
N GLU A 338 12.43 26.89 6.40
CA GLU A 338 11.69 28.11 6.74
C GLU A 338 12.35 28.92 7.86
N THR A 339 13.04 28.27 8.79
CA THR A 339 13.82 28.93 9.86
C THR A 339 14.98 29.74 9.27
N LEU A 340 15.66 29.20 8.26
CA LEU A 340 16.71 29.92 7.53
C LEU A 340 16.15 31.08 6.71
N TRP A 341 15.02 30.88 6.03
CA TRP A 341 14.37 31.94 5.27
C TRP A 341 13.93 33.11 6.17
N LYS A 342 13.54 32.86 7.43
CA LYS A 342 13.22 33.92 8.41
C LYS A 342 14.43 34.80 8.77
N LYS A 343 15.64 34.35 8.45
CA LYS A 343 16.91 35.06 8.60
C LYS A 343 17.44 35.63 7.28
N ASP A 344 16.64 35.59 6.21
CA ASP A 344 17.05 36.00 4.86
C ASP A 344 18.19 35.15 4.28
N ILE A 345 18.34 33.90 4.75
CA ILE A 345 19.32 32.92 4.25
C ILE A 345 18.63 32.02 3.22
N TYR A 346 19.14 32.03 1.98
CA TYR A 346 18.60 31.16 0.93
C TYR A 346 18.97 29.70 1.19
N ALA A 347 17.97 28.82 1.16
CA ALA A 347 18.14 27.41 1.39
C ALA A 347 17.15 26.59 0.56
N GLU A 348 17.61 25.45 0.03
CA GLU A 348 16.78 24.46 -0.66
C GLU A 348 16.80 23.13 0.13
N THR A 349 15.76 22.30 -0.02
CA THR A 349 15.76 20.94 0.55
C THR A 349 16.33 19.94 -0.46
N GLY A 350 17.08 18.96 0.04
CA GLY A 350 17.70 17.93 -0.78
C GLY A 350 17.74 16.56 -0.08
N MET A 351 18.25 15.57 -0.81
CA MET A 351 18.51 14.22 -0.29
C MET A 351 19.98 13.87 -0.55
N GLY A 352 20.77 13.83 0.50
CA GLY A 352 22.17 13.42 0.47
C GLY A 352 22.34 11.91 0.66
N CYS A 353 23.58 11.43 0.62
CA CYS A 353 23.89 10.00 0.69
C CYS A 353 23.51 9.32 2.03
N THR A 354 23.23 10.10 3.08
CA THR A 354 22.90 9.59 4.43
C THR A 354 21.52 10.01 4.94
N GLY A 355 20.74 10.72 4.13
CA GLY A 355 19.41 11.20 4.51
C GLY A 355 19.08 12.60 3.98
N PRO A 356 18.04 13.24 4.54
CA PRO A 356 17.63 14.59 4.16
C PRO A 356 18.73 15.62 4.47
N VAL A 357 18.93 16.57 3.56
CA VAL A 357 19.93 17.64 3.68
C VAL A 357 19.32 19.00 3.35
N ILE A 358 19.87 20.06 3.93
CA ILE A 358 19.60 21.45 3.54
C ILE A 358 20.76 21.97 2.70
N LEU A 359 20.45 22.42 1.48
CA LEU A 359 21.41 22.98 0.53
C LEU A 359 21.48 24.50 0.72
N ILE A 360 22.68 25.04 0.85
CA ILE A 360 22.94 26.47 1.11
C ILE A 360 24.19 26.94 0.36
N ALA A 361 24.38 28.26 0.29
CA ALA A 361 25.61 28.85 -0.25
C ALA A 361 26.76 28.74 0.77
N GLU A 362 27.99 28.52 0.30
CA GLU A 362 29.22 28.40 1.10
C GLU A 362 29.39 29.57 2.09
N GLU A 363 29.07 30.77 1.63
CA GLU A 363 29.13 32.01 2.41
C GLU A 363 28.15 32.06 3.60
N ASP A 364 27.04 31.31 3.54
CA ASP A 364 25.98 31.30 4.56
C ASP A 364 26.09 30.08 5.51
N GLU A 365 27.04 29.15 5.28
CA GLU A 365 27.12 27.87 5.99
C GLU A 365 27.24 28.00 7.51
N ALA A 366 28.15 28.86 7.97
CA ALA A 366 28.40 29.05 9.39
C ALA A 366 27.19 29.65 10.13
N GLU A 367 26.49 30.59 9.50
CA GLU A 367 25.31 31.24 10.08
C GLU A 367 24.09 30.30 10.04
N ALA A 368 23.89 29.58 8.93
CA ALA A 368 22.83 28.60 8.77
C ALA A 368 22.94 27.47 9.80
N ARG A 369 24.14 26.89 9.98
CA ARG A 369 24.40 25.84 10.97
C ARG A 369 24.16 26.32 12.40
N ALA A 370 24.55 27.56 12.71
CA ALA A 370 24.32 28.15 14.03
C ALA A 370 22.83 28.33 14.33
N GLU A 371 22.04 28.81 13.37
CA GLU A 371 20.60 29.02 13.55
C GLU A 371 19.84 27.68 13.62
N LEU A 372 20.17 26.72 12.76
CA LEU A 372 19.58 25.38 12.81
C LEU A 372 19.89 24.66 14.14
N LYS A 373 21.10 24.81 14.68
CA LYS A 373 21.47 24.27 15.99
C LYS A 373 20.72 24.94 17.13
N LYS A 374 20.53 26.26 17.06
CA LYS A 374 19.75 27.02 18.03
C LYS A 374 18.25 26.65 18.00
N ALA A 375 17.73 26.33 16.81
CA ALA A 375 16.36 25.87 16.61
C ALA A 375 16.16 24.38 16.93
N GLY A 376 17.25 23.63 17.15
CA GLY A 376 17.22 22.23 17.56
C GLY A 376 17.11 21.22 16.42
N PHE A 377 17.31 21.64 15.16
CA PHE A 377 17.23 20.76 13.98
C PHE A 377 18.50 19.96 13.72
N VAL A 378 19.64 20.41 14.25
CA VAL A 378 20.95 19.74 14.14
C VAL A 378 21.73 19.89 15.44
N GLU A 379 22.62 18.95 15.75
CA GLU A 379 23.44 18.96 16.98
C GLU A 379 24.64 19.90 16.99
#